data_AF-A0ABD2N2L7-F1
#
_entry.id   AF-A0ABD2N2L7-F1
#
_cell.length_a   1.000
_cell.length_b   1.000
_cell.length_c   1.000
_cell.angle_alpha   90.00
_cell.angle_beta   90.00
_cell.angle_gamma   90.00
#
_symmetry.space_group_name_H-M   'P 1'
#
loop_
_entity.id
_entity.type
_entity.pdbx_description
1 polymer ?
#
loop_
_entity_poly.entity_id
_entity_poly.type
_entity_poly.pdbx_seq_one_letter_code
_entity_poly.pdbx_strand_id
1 'polypeptide(L)'
;MNILLKSRFTYLLNGLNYQNPLNSFDDIMKNQIRIGSTPDMIPAFNTTPEISNYIEKFHLLCDPGPNCLRRSAFQRDIAILKPVRKGRAFVKALIENNGSFLLHEIKPPFSIIPIAIHFQRGHPLFPIFNKHLFNLVEMGIAKKIISKYDPKIKMAQQIYTEQRALKMEHLVIPLVLWMAGILCASIVFTIERIVKLKFDIHQENAVQK
;
A
#
# COMPACT_ATOMS: atom_id res chain seq x y z
N MET A 1 -16.25 -1.16 23.59
CA MET A 1 -16.34 -0.74 22.16
C MET A 1 -15.77 -1.86 21.30
N ASN A 2 -16.58 -2.45 20.43
CA ASN A 2 -16.29 -3.71 19.72
C ASN A 2 -15.04 -3.60 18.82
N ILE A 3 -14.08 -4.53 18.97
CA ILE A 3 -12.85 -4.61 18.14
C ILE A 3 -13.21 -4.68 16.65
N LEU A 4 -14.29 -5.39 16.33
CA LEU A 4 -14.88 -5.54 15.00
C LEU A 4 -15.40 -4.23 14.41
N LEU A 5 -15.97 -3.35 15.24
CA LEU A 5 -16.44 -2.04 14.81
C LEU A 5 -15.24 -1.14 14.49
N LYS A 6 -14.21 -1.16 15.35
CA LYS A 6 -12.99 -0.37 15.18
C LYS A 6 -12.26 -0.74 13.89
N SER A 7 -12.12 -2.04 13.58
CA SER A 7 -11.46 -2.49 12.35
C SER A 7 -12.22 -2.07 11.09
N ARG A 8 -13.54 -2.26 11.06
CA ARG A 8 -14.39 -1.87 9.92
C ARG A 8 -14.45 -0.36 9.71
N PHE A 9 -14.52 0.41 10.79
CA PHE A 9 -14.54 1.87 10.71
C PHE A 9 -13.19 2.42 10.21
N THR A 10 -12.07 1.84 10.68
CA THR A 10 -10.74 2.20 10.18
C THR A 10 -10.58 1.87 8.68
N TYR A 11 -11.16 0.74 8.24
CA TYR A 11 -11.18 0.37 6.83
C TYR A 11 -11.99 1.36 5.98
N LEU A 12 -13.19 1.73 6.41
CA LEU A 12 -14.05 2.69 5.72
C LEU A 12 -13.43 4.09 5.66
N LEU A 13 -12.87 4.57 6.78
CA LEU A 13 -12.25 5.90 6.84
C LEU A 13 -11.00 6.02 5.99
N ASN A 14 -10.23 4.94 5.84
CA ASN A 14 -9.02 4.98 5.04
C ASN A 14 -9.29 5.14 3.55
N GLY A 15 -10.54 5.00 3.06
CA GLY A 15 -10.92 5.33 1.69
C GLY A 15 -10.17 4.57 0.58
N LEU A 16 -9.32 3.61 0.94
CA LEU A 16 -8.54 2.78 0.03
C LEU A 16 -9.45 1.69 -0.52
N ASN A 17 -10.42 2.10 -1.34
CA ASN A 17 -11.14 1.21 -2.22
C ASN A 17 -10.17 0.72 -3.32
N TYR A 18 -9.20 -0.11 -2.95
CA TYR A 18 -8.63 -1.04 -3.91
C TYR A 18 -9.74 -2.03 -4.25
N GLN A 19 -10.46 -1.76 -5.33
CA GLN A 19 -11.63 -2.57 -5.69
C GLN A 19 -11.27 -4.03 -5.98
N ASN A 20 -9.99 -4.36 -6.24
CA ASN A 20 -9.42 -5.71 -6.20
C ASN A 20 -7.89 -5.59 -6.06
N PRO A 21 -7.31 -5.62 -4.86
CA PRO A 21 -5.85 -5.59 -4.74
C PRO A 21 -5.28 -6.88 -5.32
N LEU A 22 -4.44 -6.77 -6.35
CA LEU A 22 -3.65 -7.87 -6.89
C LEU A 22 -2.57 -8.20 -5.86
N ASN A 23 -2.76 -9.29 -5.12
CA ASN A 23 -1.83 -9.67 -4.05
C ASN A 23 -0.90 -10.80 -4.49
N SER A 24 -1.32 -11.62 -5.46
CA SER A 24 -0.53 -12.74 -5.97
C SER A 24 -0.38 -12.70 -7.49
N PHE A 25 0.51 -13.56 -8.01
CA PHE A 25 0.59 -13.82 -9.44
C PHE A 25 -0.70 -14.47 -9.97
N ASP A 26 -1.34 -15.32 -9.18
CA ASP A 26 -2.61 -15.96 -9.53
C ASP A 26 -3.72 -14.91 -9.75
N ASP A 27 -3.72 -13.82 -8.98
CA ASP A 27 -4.66 -12.71 -9.18
C ASP A 27 -4.43 -12.03 -10.54
N ILE A 28 -3.17 -11.90 -10.99
CA ILE A 28 -2.83 -11.36 -12.31
C ILE A 28 -3.39 -12.28 -13.40
N MET A 29 -3.20 -13.60 -13.23
CA MET A 29 -3.69 -14.61 -14.16
C MET A 29 -5.21 -14.62 -14.25
N LYS A 30 -5.88 -14.65 -13.09
CA LYS A 30 -7.34 -14.65 -12.97
C LYS A 30 -7.98 -13.42 -13.59
N ASN A 31 -7.34 -12.26 -13.44
CA ASN A 31 -7.81 -11.00 -14.02
C ASN A 31 -7.31 -10.75 -15.45
N GLN A 32 -6.58 -11.71 -16.05
CA GLN A 32 -6.07 -11.64 -17.43
C GLN A 32 -5.21 -10.39 -17.72
N ILE A 33 -4.44 -9.94 -16.74
CA ILE A 33 -3.60 -8.75 -16.85
C ILE A 33 -2.31 -9.08 -17.60
N ARG A 34 -1.98 -8.30 -18.64
CA ARG A 34 -0.79 -8.56 -19.45
C ARG A 34 0.50 -8.38 -18.66
N ILE A 35 1.52 -9.15 -18.98
CA ILE A 35 2.82 -9.09 -18.30
C ILE A 35 3.86 -8.44 -19.19
N GLY A 36 4.32 -7.27 -18.78
CA GLY A 36 5.41 -6.52 -19.42
C GLY A 36 6.78 -7.00 -18.94
N SER A 37 7.59 -7.53 -19.85
CA SER A 37 8.99 -7.87 -19.55
C SER A 37 9.88 -7.85 -20.79
N THR A 38 11.20 -7.93 -20.58
CA THR A 38 12.18 -8.16 -21.65
C THR A 38 12.22 -9.64 -22.04
N PRO A 39 12.63 -9.98 -23.28
CA PRO A 39 12.76 -11.37 -23.72
C PRO A 39 13.59 -12.24 -22.78
N ASP A 40 14.67 -11.68 -22.21
CA ASP A 40 15.59 -12.38 -21.32
C ASP A 40 14.94 -12.86 -20.01
N MET A 41 13.79 -12.28 -19.65
CA MET A 41 13.05 -12.65 -18.44
C MET A 41 12.00 -13.72 -18.69
N ILE A 42 11.68 -14.05 -19.96
CA ILE A 42 10.69 -15.09 -20.30
C ILE A 42 11.09 -16.47 -19.71
N PRO A 43 12.36 -16.92 -19.80
CA PRO A 43 12.75 -18.22 -19.25
C PRO A 43 12.51 -18.35 -17.74
N ALA A 44 12.46 -17.23 -17.01
CA ALA A 44 12.18 -17.25 -15.57
C ALA A 44 10.74 -17.67 -15.23
N PHE A 45 9.82 -17.66 -16.21
CA PHE A 45 8.41 -18.06 -16.04
C PHE A 45 8.12 -19.52 -16.40
N ASN A 46 9.10 -20.28 -16.90
CA ASN A 46 8.92 -21.69 -17.29
C ASN A 46 8.91 -22.63 -16.07
N THR A 47 8.11 -22.29 -15.05
CA THR A 47 7.97 -23.08 -13.82
C THR A 47 6.88 -24.13 -13.93
N THR A 48 5.73 -23.79 -14.53
CA THR A 48 4.61 -24.71 -14.77
C THR A 48 4.05 -24.53 -16.18
N PRO A 49 3.40 -25.57 -16.76
CA PRO A 49 2.80 -25.45 -18.10
C PRO A 49 1.70 -24.38 -18.15
N GLU A 50 0.95 -24.22 -17.05
CA GLU A 50 -0.12 -23.21 -16.95
C GLU A 50 0.44 -21.79 -17.03
N ILE A 51 1.52 -21.51 -16.29
CA ILE A 51 2.20 -20.22 -16.32
C ILE A 51 2.84 -19.99 -17.69
N SER A 52 3.47 -21.01 -18.27
CA SER A 52 4.07 -20.91 -19.62
C SER A 52 3.01 -20.53 -20.67
N ASN A 53 1.89 -21.24 -20.70
CA ASN A 53 0.79 -20.96 -21.62
C ASN A 53 0.18 -19.57 -21.40
N TYR A 54 0.08 -19.13 -20.14
CA TYR A 54 -0.39 -17.80 -19.81
C TYR A 54 0.56 -16.72 -20.32
N ILE A 55 1.87 -16.89 -20.11
CA ILE A 55 2.89 -15.96 -20.57
C ILE A 55 2.90 -15.90 -22.09
N GLU A 56 2.87 -17.01 -22.80
CA GLU A 56 2.79 -17.02 -24.27
C GLU A 56 1.60 -16.20 -24.81
N LYS A 57 0.47 -16.23 -24.11
CA LYS A 57 -0.75 -15.53 -24.52
C LYS A 57 -0.83 -14.06 -24.07
N PHE A 58 -0.33 -13.74 -22.88
CA PHE A 58 -0.51 -12.45 -22.22
C PHE A 58 0.80 -11.68 -22.00
N HIS A 59 1.91 -12.15 -22.56
CA HIS A 59 3.18 -11.41 -22.56
C HIS A 59 3.11 -10.21 -23.49
N LEU A 60 3.67 -9.11 -23.02
CA LEU A 60 3.90 -7.91 -23.80
C LEU A 60 5.38 -7.57 -23.71
N LEU A 61 6.03 -7.48 -24.88
CA LEU A 61 7.39 -6.95 -24.96
C LEU A 61 7.39 -5.50 -24.51
N CYS A 62 7.94 -5.28 -23.32
CA CYS A 62 7.94 -3.99 -22.67
C CYS A 62 9.21 -3.90 -21.82
N ASP A 63 10.19 -3.14 -22.30
CA ASP A 63 11.37 -2.84 -21.50
C ASP A 63 10.91 -2.10 -20.23
N PRO A 64 11.26 -2.57 -19.01
CA PRO A 64 10.90 -1.94 -17.74
C PRO A 64 11.54 -0.55 -17.52
N GLY A 65 11.68 0.25 -18.57
CA GLY A 65 11.97 1.68 -18.56
C GLY A 65 10.76 2.53 -18.15
N PRO A 66 10.90 3.86 -18.22
CA PRO A 66 9.89 4.81 -17.73
C PRO A 66 8.55 4.73 -18.46
N ASN A 67 8.56 4.45 -19.77
CA ASN A 67 7.34 4.37 -20.57
C ASN A 67 6.44 3.20 -20.14
N CYS A 68 7.05 2.02 -19.94
CA CYS A 68 6.34 0.84 -19.47
C CYS A 68 5.76 1.09 -18.07
N LEU A 69 6.57 1.62 -17.16
CA LEU A 69 6.15 1.93 -15.78
C LEU A 69 4.99 2.94 -15.74
N ARG A 70 5.02 3.98 -16.58
CA ARG A 70 3.91 4.92 -16.72
C ARG A 70 2.64 4.23 -17.22
N ARG A 71 2.75 3.32 -18.19
CA ARG A 71 1.61 2.53 -18.66
C ARG A 71 1.00 1.69 -17.54
N SER A 72 1.83 0.97 -16.78
CA SER A 72 1.35 0.21 -15.61
C SER A 72 0.67 1.09 -14.56
N ALA A 73 1.22 2.28 -14.29
CA ALA A 73 0.66 3.23 -13.33
C ALA A 73 -0.68 3.85 -13.77
N PHE A 74 -0.77 4.30 -15.02
CA PHE A 74 -1.89 5.12 -15.49
C PHE A 74 -2.92 4.34 -16.30
N GLN A 75 -2.49 3.45 -17.20
CA GLN A 75 -3.40 2.63 -18.02
C GLN A 75 -3.86 1.37 -17.27
N ARG A 76 -3.04 0.87 -16.33
CA ARG A 76 -3.36 -0.27 -15.45
C ARG A 76 -3.73 -1.56 -16.21
N ASP A 77 -3.27 -1.67 -17.45
CA ASP A 77 -3.52 -2.81 -18.34
C ASP A 77 -2.36 -3.83 -18.34
N ILE A 78 -1.24 -3.47 -17.71
CA ILE A 78 -0.03 -4.30 -17.62
C ILE A 78 0.54 -4.38 -16.20
N ALA A 79 1.03 -5.56 -15.83
CA ALA A 79 1.92 -5.80 -14.69
C ALA A 79 3.36 -5.92 -15.19
N ILE A 80 4.33 -5.30 -14.51
CA ILE A 80 5.73 -5.28 -14.96
C ILE A 80 6.58 -6.17 -14.08
N LEU A 81 7.32 -7.09 -14.71
CA LEU A 81 8.31 -7.87 -14.00
C LEU A 81 9.62 -7.07 -13.87
N LYS A 82 10.07 -6.84 -12.64
CA LYS A 82 11.32 -6.13 -12.38
C LYS A 82 12.01 -6.65 -11.11
N PRO A 83 13.35 -6.63 -11.05
CA PRO A 83 14.06 -6.90 -9.80
C PRO A 83 13.56 -5.97 -8.70
N VAL A 84 13.17 -6.52 -7.55
CA VAL A 84 12.51 -5.80 -6.44
C VAL A 84 13.25 -4.51 -6.07
N ARG A 85 14.58 -4.57 -5.95
CA ARG A 85 15.42 -3.41 -5.62
C ARG A 85 15.29 -2.28 -6.65
N LYS A 86 15.31 -2.61 -7.95
CA LYS A 86 15.12 -1.63 -9.02
C LYS A 86 13.68 -1.13 -9.02
N GLY A 87 12.69 -2.02 -8.91
CA GLY A 87 11.26 -1.68 -8.84
C GLY A 87 10.97 -0.63 -7.77
N ARG A 88 11.42 -0.85 -6.53
CA ARG A 88 11.22 0.09 -5.42
C ARG A 88 11.80 1.47 -5.65
N ALA A 89 12.90 1.60 -6.39
CA ALA A 89 13.45 2.90 -6.74
C ALA A 89 12.52 3.69 -7.69
N PHE A 90 11.86 2.99 -8.61
CA PHE A 90 10.92 3.59 -9.57
C PHE A 90 9.54 3.86 -8.98
N VAL A 91 9.03 2.99 -8.11
CA VAL A 91 7.78 3.24 -7.37
C VAL A 91 7.86 4.59 -6.63
N LYS A 92 9.03 4.94 -6.09
CA LYS A 92 9.27 6.24 -5.43
C LYS A 92 9.32 7.43 -6.39
N ALA A 93 9.65 7.21 -7.66
CA ALA A 93 9.63 8.28 -8.66
C ALA A 93 8.21 8.58 -9.15
N LEU A 94 7.25 7.67 -8.91
CA LEU A 94 5.86 7.77 -9.32
C LEU A 94 4.96 7.91 -8.09
N ILE A 95 5.06 9.07 -7.47
CA ILE A 95 4.22 9.50 -6.36
C ILE A 95 3.22 10.54 -6.91
N GLU A 96 1.94 10.35 -6.66
CA GLU A 96 0.91 11.36 -6.99
C GLU A 96 1.10 12.63 -6.16
N ASN A 97 0.51 13.75 -6.60
CA ASN A 97 0.53 15.02 -5.84
C ASN A 97 -0.01 14.90 -4.41
N ASN A 98 -0.83 13.88 -4.12
CA ASN A 98 -1.37 13.56 -2.79
C ASN A 98 -0.44 12.67 -1.93
N GLY A 99 0.76 12.35 -2.44
CA GLY A 99 1.74 11.48 -1.80
C GLY A 99 1.54 9.98 -2.05
N SER A 100 0.49 9.56 -2.78
CA SER A 100 0.15 8.15 -2.94
C SER A 100 1.06 7.47 -3.98
N PHE A 101 1.39 6.20 -3.74
CA PHE A 101 2.17 5.42 -4.69
C PHE A 101 1.26 4.92 -5.83
N LEU A 102 1.63 5.23 -7.07
CA LEU A 102 0.89 4.80 -8.26
C LEU A 102 1.05 3.32 -8.61
N LEU A 103 2.08 2.68 -8.04
CA LEU A 103 2.45 1.31 -8.33
C LEU A 103 2.46 0.49 -7.05
N HIS A 104 1.88 -0.71 -7.14
CA HIS A 104 1.84 -1.69 -6.07
C HIS A 104 2.87 -2.80 -6.31
N GLU A 105 3.68 -3.12 -5.29
CA GLU A 105 4.58 -4.29 -5.31
C GLU A 105 3.81 -5.52 -4.82
N ILE A 106 3.58 -6.47 -5.74
CA ILE A 106 2.95 -7.76 -5.46
C ILE A 106 3.92 -8.63 -4.66
N LYS A 107 3.42 -9.29 -3.60
CA LYS A 107 4.21 -10.15 -2.69
C LYS A 107 3.52 -11.51 -2.52
N PRO A 108 4.25 -12.63 -2.53
CA PRO A 108 5.72 -12.77 -2.56
C PRO A 108 6.33 -12.47 -3.94
N PRO A 109 7.66 -12.27 -4.03
CA PRO A 109 8.32 -12.15 -5.33
C PRO A 109 8.08 -13.41 -6.17
N PHE A 110 7.77 -13.22 -7.45
CA PHE A 110 7.52 -14.33 -8.38
C PHE A 110 8.70 -15.31 -8.48
N SER A 111 9.93 -14.78 -8.50
CA SER A 111 11.16 -15.57 -8.54
C SER A 111 12.27 -14.90 -7.74
N ILE A 112 13.15 -15.72 -7.16
CA ILE A 112 14.34 -15.28 -6.44
C ILE A 112 15.55 -15.62 -7.31
N ILE A 113 16.11 -14.61 -7.96
CA ILE A 113 17.32 -14.75 -8.77
C ILE A 113 18.52 -14.38 -7.88
N PRO A 114 19.38 -15.34 -7.49
CA PRO A 114 20.58 -15.03 -6.72
C PRO A 114 21.53 -14.19 -7.56
N ILE A 115 22.17 -13.19 -6.94
CA ILE A 115 23.29 -12.49 -7.56
C ILE A 115 24.52 -13.38 -7.35
N ALA A 116 25.03 -13.94 -8.45
CA ALA A 116 26.20 -14.81 -8.44
C ALA A 116 27.40 -14.09 -9.07
N ILE A 117 28.59 -14.41 -8.57
CA ILE A 117 29.85 -14.05 -9.19
C ILE A 117 30.35 -15.31 -9.90
N HIS A 118 30.48 -15.22 -11.22
CA HIS A 118 30.87 -16.35 -12.04
C HIS A 118 32.39 -16.40 -12.20
N PHE A 119 32.96 -17.59 -12.03
CA PHE A 119 34.36 -17.88 -12.29
C PHE A 119 34.45 -18.94 -13.39
N GLN A 120 35.53 -18.92 -14.18
CA GLN A 120 35.84 -20.03 -15.07
C GLN A 120 36.02 -21.32 -14.24
N ARG A 121 35.57 -22.45 -14.77
CA ARG A 121 35.72 -23.74 -14.10
C ARG A 121 37.21 -24.00 -13.83
N GLY A 122 37.56 -24.30 -12.58
CA GLY A 122 38.95 -24.54 -12.16
C GLY A 122 39.75 -23.29 -11.83
N HIS A 123 39.13 -22.11 -11.79
CA HIS A 123 39.84 -20.87 -11.48
C HIS A 123 40.44 -20.89 -10.06
N PRO A 124 41.76 -20.65 -9.89
CA PRO A 124 42.45 -20.85 -8.62
C PRO A 124 41.99 -19.90 -7.51
N LEU A 125 41.45 -18.72 -7.87
CA LEU A 125 40.92 -17.75 -6.90
C LEU A 125 39.53 -18.10 -6.35
N PHE A 126 38.80 -19.05 -6.95
CA PHE A 126 37.43 -19.36 -6.54
C PHE A 126 37.31 -19.72 -5.04
N PRO A 127 38.07 -20.70 -4.49
CA PRO A 127 37.93 -21.07 -3.07
C PRO A 127 38.30 -19.92 -2.12
N ILE A 128 39.32 -19.14 -2.47
CA ILE A 128 39.77 -17.97 -1.69
C ILE A 128 38.66 -16.91 -1.68
N PHE A 129 38.14 -16.56 -2.85
CA PHE A 129 37.07 -15.57 -2.99
C PHE A 129 35.80 -16.02 -2.26
N ASN A 130 35.40 -17.28 -2.41
CA ASN A 130 34.22 -17.84 -1.77
C ASN A 130 34.33 -17.77 -0.24
N LYS A 131 35.48 -18.18 0.32
CA LYS A 131 35.76 -18.09 1.77
C LYS A 131 35.64 -16.65 2.28
N HIS A 132 36.25 -15.68 1.59
CA HIS A 132 36.15 -14.29 1.98
C HIS A 132 34.72 -13.75 1.86
N LEU A 133 34.00 -14.10 0.80
CA LEU A 133 32.61 -13.71 0.61
C LEU A 133 31.72 -14.22 1.76
N PHE A 134 31.87 -15.49 2.15
CA PHE A 134 31.16 -16.06 3.30
C PHE A 134 31.48 -15.31 4.59
N ASN A 135 32.76 -15.07 4.89
CA ASN A 135 33.16 -14.31 6.07
C ASN A 135 32.54 -12.90 6.08
N LEU A 136 32.52 -12.20 4.94
CA LEU A 136 31.90 -10.87 4.83
C LEU A 136 30.38 -10.92 5.10
N VAL A 137 29.70 -11.97 4.63
CA VAL A 137 28.27 -12.17 4.86
C VAL A 137 28.01 -12.46 6.35
N GLU A 138 28.79 -13.36 6.96
CA GLU A 138 28.68 -13.73 8.38
C GLU A 138 28.97 -12.55 9.31
N MET A 139 29.95 -11.70 8.97
CA MET A 139 30.23 -10.45 9.69
C MET A 139 29.13 -9.40 9.54
N GLY A 140 28.07 -9.67 8.76
CA GLY A 140 26.97 -8.74 8.54
C GLY A 140 27.33 -7.54 7.65
N ILE A 141 28.47 -7.56 6.97
CA ILE A 141 28.90 -6.46 6.09
C ILE A 141 27.93 -6.29 4.93
N ALA A 142 27.43 -7.39 4.37
CA ALA A 142 26.40 -7.35 3.33
C ALA A 142 25.13 -6.62 3.81
N LYS A 143 24.66 -6.91 5.03
CA LYS A 143 23.50 -6.25 5.65
C LYS A 143 23.76 -4.76 5.88
N LYS A 144 24.97 -4.39 6.32
CA LYS A 144 25.39 -2.99 6.54
C LYS A 144 25.47 -2.20 5.23
N ILE A 145 26.00 -2.81 4.17
CA ILE A 145 26.04 -2.19 2.84
C ILE A 145 24.62 -1.98 2.32
N ILE A 146 23.78 -3.02 2.36
CA ILE A 146 22.38 -2.91 1.93
C ILE A 146 21.69 -1.78 2.70
N SER A 147 21.76 -1.76 4.03
CA SER A 147 21.09 -0.72 4.83
C SER A 147 21.62 0.70 4.57
N LYS A 148 22.91 0.85 4.24
CA LYS A 148 23.52 2.14 3.87
C LYS A 148 23.03 2.68 2.53
N TYR A 149 22.75 1.81 1.55
CA TYR A 149 22.26 2.19 0.23
C TYR A 149 20.73 2.14 0.10
N ASP A 150 20.03 1.67 1.15
CA ASP A 150 18.57 1.67 1.25
C ASP A 150 17.89 2.81 2.04
N PRO A 151 18.49 3.98 2.37
CA PRO A 151 17.84 5.00 3.19
C PRO A 151 16.61 5.61 2.51
N LYS A 152 16.53 5.54 1.18
CA LYS A 152 15.33 5.89 0.42
C LYS A 152 14.13 4.98 0.75
N ILE A 153 14.33 3.77 1.29
CA ILE A 153 13.23 2.88 1.72
C ILE A 153 12.66 3.34 3.06
N LYS A 154 13.50 3.84 3.98
CA LYS A 154 13.03 4.40 5.26
C LYS A 154 12.16 5.65 5.05
N MET A 155 12.57 6.56 4.16
CA MET A 155 11.75 7.73 3.79
C MET A 155 10.41 7.33 3.17
N ALA A 156 10.38 6.32 2.29
CA ALA A 156 9.13 5.84 1.69
C ALA A 156 8.21 5.16 2.73
N GLN A 157 8.76 4.41 3.68
CA GLN A 157 7.99 3.90 4.82
C GLN A 157 7.45 5.03 5.68
N GLN A 158 8.24 6.08 5.92
CA GLN A 158 7.83 7.25 6.69
C GLN A 158 6.67 7.99 6.02
N ILE A 159 6.75 8.23 4.71
CA ILE A 159 5.65 8.81 3.90
C ILE A 159 4.41 7.91 3.96
N TYR A 160 4.58 6.58 3.83
CA TYR A 160 3.46 5.64 3.95
C TYR A 160 2.80 5.65 5.34
N THR A 161 3.58 5.80 6.41
CA THR A 161 3.04 5.98 7.77
C THR A 161 2.37 7.33 7.96
N GLU A 162 2.89 8.40 7.36
CA GLU A 162 2.28 9.73 7.40
C GLU A 162 0.97 9.77 6.61
N GLN A 163 0.83 9.03 5.51
CA GLN A 163 -0.44 8.88 4.80
C GLN A 163 -1.49 8.06 5.58
N ARG A 164 -1.06 7.21 6.51
CA ARG A 164 -1.95 6.56 7.48
C ARG A 164 -2.40 7.48 8.61
N ALA A 165 -1.81 8.67 8.74
CA ALA A 165 -2.32 9.67 9.67
C ALA A 165 -3.69 10.12 9.16
N LEU A 166 -4.71 9.93 9.99
CA LEU A 166 -6.09 10.26 9.68
C LEU A 166 -6.18 11.77 9.37
N LYS A 167 -6.44 12.14 8.11
CA LYS A 167 -6.66 13.54 7.73
C LYS A 167 -7.91 14.09 8.42
N MET A 168 -7.91 15.38 8.76
CA MET A 168 -9.07 16.07 9.34
C MET A 168 -10.32 15.98 8.47
N GLU A 169 -10.16 15.83 7.15
CA GLU A 169 -11.26 15.61 6.21
C GLU A 169 -12.13 14.39 6.58
N HIS A 170 -11.52 13.32 7.09
CA HIS A 170 -12.23 12.11 7.50
C HIS A 170 -13.00 12.29 8.82
N LEU A 171 -12.70 13.33 9.60
CA LEU A 171 -13.35 13.67 10.86
C LEU A 171 -14.53 14.65 10.69
N VAL A 172 -14.73 15.21 9.50
CA VAL A 172 -15.79 16.20 9.24
C VAL A 172 -17.18 15.63 9.53
N ILE A 173 -17.49 14.42 9.05
CA ILE A 173 -18.82 13.82 9.25
C ILE A 173 -19.12 13.58 10.74
N PRO A 174 -18.25 12.90 11.53
CA PRO A 174 -18.42 12.79 12.98
C PRO A 174 -18.60 14.14 13.68
N LEU A 175 -17.85 15.15 13.26
CA LEU A 175 -17.88 16.48 13.87
C LEU A 175 -19.18 17.23 13.58
N VAL A 176 -19.69 17.16 12.35
CA VAL A 176 -21.00 17.69 11.99
C VAL A 176 -22.12 17.00 12.77
N LEU A 177 -22.05 15.68 12.91
CA LEU A 177 -23.05 14.90 13.63
C LEU A 177 -23.05 15.22 15.14
N TRP A 178 -21.86 15.45 15.72
CA TRP A 178 -21.70 15.92 17.09
C TRP A 178 -22.27 17.33 17.30
N MET A 179 -21.98 18.26 16.38
CA MET A 179 -22.53 19.62 16.42
C MET A 179 -24.06 19.62 16.31
N ALA A 180 -24.63 18.79 15.43
CA ALA A 180 -26.07 18.62 15.32
C ALA A 180 -26.69 18.07 16.61
N GLY A 181 -26.01 17.12 17.27
CA GLY A 181 -26.45 16.59 18.56
C GLY A 181 -26.50 17.65 19.66
N ILE A 182 -25.48 18.50 19.75
CA ILE A 182 -25.45 19.63 20.69
C ILE A 182 -26.58 20.61 20.40
N LEU A 183 -26.79 20.94 19.12
CA LEU A 183 -27.85 21.85 18.71
C LEU A 183 -29.23 21.31 19.10
N CYS A 184 -29.54 20.05 18.80
CA CYS A 184 -30.78 19.41 19.21
C CYS A 184 -30.96 19.38 20.73
N ALA A 185 -29.92 19.05 21.50
CA ALA A 185 -29.97 19.04 22.96
C ALA A 185 -30.26 20.45 23.52
N SER A 186 -29.64 21.48 22.95
CA SER A 186 -29.89 22.87 23.35
C SER A 186 -31.34 23.29 23.08
N ILE A 187 -31.91 22.89 21.94
CA ILE A 187 -33.31 23.19 21.59
C ILE A 187 -34.25 22.53 22.60
N VAL A 188 -34.08 21.24 22.88
CA VAL A 188 -34.91 20.51 23.86
C VAL A 188 -34.84 21.18 25.23
N PHE A 189 -33.64 21.54 25.69
CA PHE A 189 -33.46 22.23 26.97
C PHE A 189 -34.16 23.59 27.04
N THR A 190 -34.10 24.37 25.96
CA THR A 190 -34.82 25.66 25.90
C THR A 190 -36.33 25.48 25.94
N ILE A 191 -36.87 24.48 25.23
CA ILE A 191 -38.30 24.15 25.25
C ILE A 191 -38.73 23.74 26.66
N GLU A 192 -37.98 22.85 27.30
CA GLU A 192 -38.27 22.39 28.67
C GLU A 192 -38.30 23.55 29.66
N ARG A 193 -37.34 24.48 29.56
CA ARG A 193 -37.30 25.69 30.40
C ARG A 193 -38.52 26.58 30.20
N ILE A 194 -38.96 26.78 28.96
CA ILE A 194 -40.15 27.59 28.66
C ILE A 194 -41.42 26.92 29.21
N VAL A 195 -41.56 25.60 29.04
CA VAL A 195 -42.70 24.85 29.58
C VAL A 195 -42.75 24.94 31.11
N LYS A 196 -41.59 24.77 31.77
CA LYS A 196 -41.49 24.87 33.23
C LYS A 196 -41.86 26.26 33.74
N LEU A 197 -41.33 27.32 33.12
CA LEU A 197 -41.68 28.70 33.48
C LEU A 197 -43.19 28.97 33.35
N LYS A 198 -43.83 28.49 32.28
CA LYS A 198 -45.30 28.64 32.12
C LYS A 198 -46.08 27.90 33.21
N PHE A 199 -45.62 26.71 33.59
CA PHE A 199 -46.25 25.92 34.64
C PHE A 199 -46.14 26.60 36.01
N ASP A 200 -44.94 27.11 36.35
CA ASP A 200 -44.68 27.82 37.61
C ASP A 200 -45.57 29.08 37.74
N ILE A 201 -45.66 29.89 36.67
CA ILE A 201 -46.55 31.07 36.63
C ILE A 201 -48.03 30.67 36.83
N HIS A 202 -48.44 29.53 36.28
CA HIS A 202 -49.82 29.08 36.40
C HIS A 202 -50.17 28.62 37.82
N GLN A 203 -49.21 28.00 38.53
CA GLN A 203 -49.37 27.63 39.94
C GLN A 203 -49.45 28.84 40.87
N GLU A 204 -48.59 29.86 40.67
CA GLU A 204 -48.64 31.09 41.48
C GLU A 204 -50.00 31.79 41.37
N ASN A 205 -50.54 31.87 40.15
CA ASN A 205 -51.87 32.46 39.92
C ASN A 205 -53.03 31.62 40.49
N ALA A 206 -52.85 30.31 40.67
CA ALA A 206 -53.86 29.42 41.24
C ALA A 206 -53.90 29.48 42.78
N VAL A 207 -52.76 29.77 43.44
CA VAL A 207 -52.68 29.92 44.90
C VAL A 207 -53.24 31.28 45.39
N GLN A 208 -53.23 32.30 44.53
CA GLN A 208 -53.75 33.64 44.87
C GLN A 208 -55.29 33.79 44.75
N LYS A 209 -55.99 32.78 44.25
CA LYS A 209 -57.46 32.75 44.16
C LYS A 209 -58.05 31.90 45.28
#